data_AF-A0A257SP81-F1
#
_entry.id   AF-A0A257SP81-F1
#
_cell.length_a   1.000
_cell.length_b   1.000
_cell.length_c   1.000
_cell.angle_alpha   90.00
_cell.angle_beta   90.00
_cell.angle_gamma   90.00
#
_symmetry.space_group_name_H-M   'P 1'
#
loop_
_entity.id
_entity.type
_entity.pdbx_description
1 polymer ?
#
loop_
_entity_poly.entity_id
_entity_poly.type
_entity_poly.pdbx_seq_one_letter_code
_entity_poly.pdbx_strand_id
1 'polypeptide(L)' 'LMTAIIAILALMPLAMGLGAGAEMQAPLAIAIISGLLAELPLVLVVMPGIYAVLEGFSRRMARRSVEKS' A
#
# COMPACT_ATOMS: atom_id res chain seq x y z
N LEU A 1 -3.38 -3.97 8.86
CA LEU A 1 -2.65 -5.16 9.33
C LEU A 1 -3.50 -6.44 9.33
N MET A 2 -4.72 -6.42 9.86
CA MET A 2 -5.64 -7.59 9.82
C MET A 2 -5.87 -8.14 8.40
N THR A 3 -6.13 -7.27 7.43
CA THR A 3 -6.37 -7.64 6.03
C THR A 3 -5.17 -8.33 5.37
N ALA A 4 -3.97 -7.77 5.55
CA ALA A 4 -2.73 -8.35 5.03
C ALA A 4 -2.46 -9.74 5.64
N ILE A 5 -2.68 -9.92 6.94
CA ILE A 5 -2.51 -11.22 7.61
C ILE A 5 -3.46 -12.27 7.02
N ILE A 6 -4.75 -11.92 6.84
CA ILE A 6 -5.74 -12.84 6.24
C ILE A 6 -5.32 -13.26 4.82
N ALA A 7 -4.89 -12.30 4.01
CA ALA A 7 -4.44 -12.57 2.63
C ALA A 7 -3.18 -13.44 2.59
N ILE A 8 -2.19 -13.17 3.44
CA ILE A 8 -0.97 -13.98 3.53
C ILE A 8 -1.32 -15.42 3.95
N LEU A 9 -2.18 -15.59 4.95
CA LEU A 9 -2.62 -16.93 5.39
C LEU A 9 -3.37 -17.69 4.30
N ALA A 10 -4.23 -17.00 3.54
CA ALA A 10 -4.96 -17.60 2.42
C ALA A 10 -4.04 -18.04 1.27
N LEU A 11 -2.96 -17.29 1.01
CA LEU A 11 -2.01 -17.56 -0.07
C LEU A 11 -0.83 -18.45 0.34
N MET A 12 -0.61 -18.64 1.65
CA MET A 12 0.51 -19.42 2.20
C MET A 12 0.63 -20.84 1.63
N PRO A 13 -0.42 -21.68 1.56
CA PRO A 13 -0.27 -23.02 0.99
C PRO A 13 0.07 -22.99 -0.50
N LEU A 14 -0.49 -22.02 -1.23
CA LEU A 14 -0.23 -21.83 -2.66
C LEU A 14 1.24 -21.43 -2.90
N ALA A 15 1.77 -20.54 -2.08
CA ALA A 15 3.17 -20.09 -2.12
C ALA A 15 4.14 -21.23 -1.74
N MET A 16 3.71 -22.17 -0.91
CA MET A 16 4.47 -23.39 -0.59
C MET A 16 4.42 -24.46 -1.69
N GLY A 17 3.75 -24.20 -2.81
CA GLY A 17 3.62 -25.17 -3.90
C GLY A 17 2.60 -26.27 -3.61
N LEU A 18 1.74 -26.10 -2.61
CA LEU A 18 0.74 -27.09 -2.23
C LEU A 18 -0.55 -26.87 -3.04
N GLY A 19 -0.88 -27.84 -3.90
CA GLY A 19 -2.14 -27.86 -4.66
C GLY A 19 -1.94 -28.07 -6.16
N ALA A 20 -3.02 -28.47 -6.84
CA ALA A 20 -3.00 -28.65 -8.29
C ALA A 20 -2.81 -27.29 -9.00
N GLY A 21 -1.84 -27.20 -9.91
CA GLY A 21 -1.50 -25.95 -10.60
C GLY A 21 -0.66 -24.97 -9.77
N ALA A 22 -0.16 -25.38 -8.60
CA ALA A 22 0.66 -24.53 -7.74
C ALA A 22 1.96 -24.07 -8.43
N GLU A 23 2.48 -24.81 -9.39
CA GLU A 23 3.67 -24.43 -10.17
C GLU A 23 3.48 -23.12 -10.94
N MET A 24 2.24 -22.88 -11.42
CA MET A 24 1.89 -21.66 -12.13
C MET A 24 1.44 -20.54 -11.19
N GLN A 25 0.83 -20.88 -10.05
CA GLN A 25 0.25 -19.89 -9.14
C GLN A 25 1.15 -19.50 -7.96
N ALA A 26 2.14 -20.32 -7.59
CA ALA A 26 3.13 -20.01 -6.56
C ALA A 26 3.88 -18.69 -6.83
N PRO A 27 4.39 -18.40 -8.05
CA PRO A 27 5.04 -17.11 -8.31
C PRO A 27 4.09 -15.92 -8.14
N LEU A 28 2.81 -16.08 -8.49
CA LEU A 28 1.79 -15.05 -8.28
C LEU A 28 1.51 -14.82 -6.79
N ALA A 29 1.37 -15.89 -6.00
CA ALA A 29 1.17 -15.79 -4.55
C ALA A 29 2.35 -15.11 -3.85
N ILE A 30 3.58 -15.47 -4.22
CA ILE A 30 4.79 -14.84 -3.68
C ILE A 30 4.83 -13.35 -4.02
N ALA A 31 4.49 -12.97 -5.27
CA ALA A 31 4.43 -11.57 -5.67
C ALA A 31 3.42 -10.77 -4.83
N ILE A 32 2.21 -11.31 -4.63
CA ILE A 32 1.16 -10.66 -3.81
C ILE A 32 1.63 -10.50 -2.36
N ILE A 33 2.17 -11.55 -1.74
CA ILE A 33 2.67 -11.50 -0.35
C ILE A 33 3.74 -10.43 -0.21
N SER A 34 4.68 -10.34 -1.16
CA SER A 34 5.73 -9.32 -1.12
C SER A 34 5.17 -7.90 -1.25
N GLY A 35 4.17 -7.68 -2.11
CA GLY A 35 3.46 -6.40 -2.24
C GLY A 35 2.74 -5.99 -0.97
N LEU A 36 2.04 -6.93 -0.32
CA LEU A 36 1.34 -6.69 0.95
C LEU A 36 2.30 -6.34 2.09
N LEU A 37 3.49 -6.94 2.11
CA LEU A 37 4.53 -6.59 3.07
C LEU A 37 5.10 -5.20 2.81
N ALA A 38 5.31 -4.84 1.53
CA ALA A 38 5.81 -3.52 1.14
C ALA A 38 4.78 -2.40 1.37
N GLU A 39 3.49 -2.70 1.33
CA GLU A 39 2.42 -1.73 1.57
C GLU A 39 2.50 -1.09 2.97
N LEU A 40 2.90 -1.86 3.98
CA LEU A 40 2.94 -1.40 5.38
C LEU A 40 3.87 -0.17 5.57
N PRO A 41 5.16 -0.22 5.24
CA PRO A 41 6.02 0.95 5.33
C PRO A 41 5.65 2.00 4.28
N LEU A 42 5.16 1.58 3.11
CA LEU A 42 4.80 2.50 2.04
C LEU A 42 3.70 3.46 2.49
N VAL A 43 2.60 2.98 3.07
CA VAL A 43 1.52 3.85 3.57
C VAL A 43 2.01 4.75 4.70
N LEU A 44 2.81 4.23 5.62
CA LEU A 44 3.36 5.00 6.75
C LEU A 44 4.25 6.17 6.29
N VAL A 45 4.96 6.03 5.17
CA VAL A 45 5.85 7.08 4.62
C VAL A 45 5.13 7.96 3.59
N VAL A 46 4.29 7.37 2.74
CA VAL A 46 3.60 8.09 1.66
C VAL A 46 2.50 9.00 2.22
N MET A 47 1.75 8.57 3.23
CA MET A 47 0.72 9.41 3.84
C MET A 47 1.25 10.75 4.37
N PRO A 48 2.26 10.81 5.26
CA PRO A 48 2.77 12.09 5.74
C PRO A 48 3.36 12.94 4.60
N GLY A 49 3.97 12.31 3.58
CA GLY A 49 4.43 13.01 2.38
C GLY A 49 3.30 13.70 1.62
N ILE A 50 2.18 12.99 1.38
CA ILE A 50 1.00 13.55 0.73
C ILE A 50 0.38 14.67 1.57
N TYR A 51 0.25 14.47 2.88
CA TYR A 51 -0.28 15.51 3.78
C TYR A 51 0.56 16.79 3.75
N ALA A 52 1.89 16.69 3.80
CA ALA A 52 2.79 17.84 3.73
C ALA A 52 2.65 18.62 2.40
N VAL A 53 2.52 17.90 1.28
CA VAL A 53 2.32 18.52 -0.05
C VAL A 53 0.97 19.22 -0.13
N LEU A 54 -0.11 18.56 0.32
CA LEU A 54 -1.46 19.14 0.32
C LEU A 54 -1.56 20.37 1.23
N GLU A 55 -0.95 20.32 2.42
CA GLU A 55 -0.93 21.45 3.34
C GLU A 55 -0.17 22.64 2.74
N GLY A 56 0.97 22.40 2.10
CA GLY A 56 1.72 23.43 1.38
C GLY A 56 0.91 24.07 0.25
N PHE A 57 0.11 23.28 -0.47
CA PHE A 57 -0.77 23.77 -1.53
C PHE A 57 -1.96 24.57 -0.96
N SER A 58 -2.60 24.07 0.09
CA SER A 58 -3.71 24.73 0.80
C SER A 58 -3.28 26.09 1.35
N ARG A 59 -2.10 26.18 2.00
CA ARG A 59 -1.55 27.44 2.53
C ARG A 59 -1.27 28.47 1.43
N ARG A 60 -0.82 28.04 0.24
CA ARG A 60 -0.62 28.95 -0.92
C ARG A 60 -1.94 29.50 -1.46
N MET A 61 -2.98 28.68 -1.53
CA MET A 61 -4.31 29.13 -1.97
C MET A 61 -4.97 30.06 -0.95
N ALA A 62 -4.86 29.75 0.35
CA ALA A 62 -5.39 30.60 1.42
C ALA A 62 -4.76 32.01 1.40
N ARG A 63 -3.45 32.12 1.17
CA ARG A 63 -2.77 33.42 1.04
C ARG A 63 -3.29 34.27 -0.13
N ARG A 64 -3.60 33.64 -1.27
CA ARG A 64 -4.18 34.34 -2.44
C ARG A 64 -5.59 34.87 -2.20
N SER A 65 -6.34 34.28 -1.26
CA SER A 65 -7.70 34.75 -0.96
C SER A 65 -7.70 35.94 0.00
N VAL A 66 -6.66 36.09 0.83
CA VAL A 66 -6.51 37.24 1.77
C VAL A 66 -5.97 38.48 1.06
N GLU A 67 -5.11 38.31 0.05
CA GLU A 67 -4.55 39.42 -0.74
C GLU A 67 -5.59 40.09 -1.67
N LYS A 68 -6.76 39.47 -1.84
CA LYS A 68 -7.83 39.94 -2.75
C LYS A 68 -9.02 40.59 -2.03
N SER A 69 -8.93 40.80 -0.72
CA SER A 69 -9.95 41.47 0.12
C SER A 69 -9.38 42.75 0.73
#